data_AF-A0A8E0VPF4-F1
#
_entry.id   AF-A0A8E0VPF4-F1
#
_cell.length_a   1.000
_cell.length_b   1.000
_cell.length_c   1.000
_cell.angle_alpha   90.00
_cell.angle_beta   90.00
_cell.angle_gamma   90.00
#
_symmetry.space_group_name_H-M   'P 1'
#
loop_
_entity.id
_entity.type
_entity.pdbx_description
1 polymer ?
#
loop_
_entity_poly.entity_id
_entity_poly.type
_entity_poly.pdbx_seq_one_letter_code
_entity_poly.pdbx_strand_id
1 'polypeptide(L)'
;MCNIPHFFSDGHYDRLVVSPIVYDISVPDDVSRPLYLGGFTWNLTFRWEYPSPKSTIGESHLNPHSTPAISGGIYATWTDSFFRLGGYDEQMQIWGAENIELSLRTWMCHGRMEIVPCSRVGHLFREKHPYSFPEGIEQTVVKNRKRVALVWLEHTEEIDIARRPVHVPNYVTLFYAASPTALGVESGPVADRKELARQLKCHSFDWYVNNVYPKLLEEIEVEL
;
A
#
# COMPACT_ATOMS: atom_id res chain seq x y z
N MET A 1 9.43 -28.34 -0.80
CA MET A 1 8.27 -27.79 -1.54
C MET A 1 7.80 -26.53 -0.84
N CYS A 2 7.28 -25.57 -1.58
CA CYS A 2 6.62 -24.39 -1.03
C CYS A 2 5.37 -24.83 -0.28
N ASN A 3 5.52 -25.16 1.00
CA ASN A 3 4.39 -25.38 1.87
C ASN A 3 3.87 -24.01 2.22
N ILE A 4 2.87 -23.55 1.47
CA ILE A 4 2.06 -22.47 1.97
C ILE A 4 1.14 -23.10 3.00
N PRO A 5 1.37 -22.89 4.31
CA PRO A 5 0.71 -23.67 5.36
C PRO A 5 -0.80 -23.54 5.18
N HIS A 6 -1.49 -24.69 5.19
CA HIS A 6 -2.93 -24.87 5.02
C HIS A 6 -3.72 -23.55 4.92
N PHE A 7 -3.84 -23.06 3.69
CA PHE A 7 -4.62 -21.87 3.31
C PHE A 7 -6.12 -21.99 3.58
N PHE A 8 -6.61 -23.04 4.25
CA PHE A 8 -7.95 -23.58 4.05
C PHE A 8 -8.76 -23.82 5.33
N SER A 9 -8.46 -23.19 6.48
CA SER A 9 -9.24 -23.46 7.71
C SER A 9 -10.33 -22.45 8.06
N ASP A 10 -10.25 -21.16 7.72
CA ASP A 10 -11.16 -20.17 8.34
C ASP A 10 -11.73 -19.12 7.37
N GLY A 11 -12.73 -19.49 6.56
CA GLY A 11 -13.87 -18.66 6.08
C GLY A 11 -13.67 -17.26 5.46
N HIS A 12 -12.46 -16.70 5.43
CA HIS A 12 -12.11 -15.32 5.06
C HIS A 12 -11.13 -15.29 3.87
N TYR A 13 -11.31 -16.20 2.91
CA TYR A 13 -10.47 -16.29 1.70
C TYR A 13 -10.68 -15.13 0.71
N ASP A 14 -11.75 -14.38 0.89
CA ASP A 14 -12.29 -13.48 -0.11
C ASP A 14 -11.50 -12.19 -0.30
N ARG A 15 -10.39 -11.93 0.41
CA ARG A 15 -9.69 -10.62 0.37
C ARG A 15 -8.15 -10.73 0.51
N LEU A 16 -7.55 -11.72 -0.13
CA LEU A 16 -6.09 -11.90 -0.18
C LEU A 16 -5.49 -11.31 -1.47
N VAL A 17 -4.41 -10.54 -1.32
CA VAL A 17 -3.54 -10.10 -2.41
C VAL A 17 -2.13 -10.66 -2.17
N VAL A 18 -1.57 -11.36 -3.14
CA VAL A 18 -0.20 -11.90 -3.06
C VAL A 18 0.69 -11.32 -4.14
N SER A 19 1.95 -11.03 -3.80
CA SER A 19 2.98 -10.61 -4.76
C SER A 19 4.16 -11.58 -4.71
N PRO A 20 4.81 -11.90 -5.85
CA PRO A 20 6.08 -12.61 -5.83
C PRO A 20 7.21 -11.71 -5.31
N ILE A 21 8.38 -12.30 -5.08
CA ILE A 21 9.63 -11.52 -5.11
C ILE A 21 9.85 -11.04 -6.55
N VAL A 22 9.93 -9.73 -6.71
CA VAL A 22 10.25 -9.08 -7.99
C VAL A 22 11.73 -8.74 -8.00
N TYR A 23 12.47 -9.28 -8.96
CA TYR A 23 13.90 -9.03 -9.13
C TYR A 23 14.19 -8.34 -10.47
N ASP A 24 15.23 -7.53 -10.50
CA ASP A 24 15.68 -6.78 -11.67
C ASP A 24 16.50 -7.69 -12.59
N ILE A 25 15.99 -7.93 -13.80
CA ILE A 25 16.68 -8.75 -14.79
C ILE A 25 17.89 -8.06 -15.42
N SER A 26 18.05 -6.74 -15.22
CA SER A 26 19.22 -5.99 -15.68
C SER A 26 20.42 -6.07 -14.71
N VAL A 27 20.19 -6.51 -13.48
CA VAL A 27 21.21 -6.62 -12.43
C VAL A 27 21.64 -8.09 -12.30
N PRO A 28 22.93 -8.41 -12.53
CA PRO A 28 23.45 -9.75 -12.29
C PRO A 28 23.15 -10.21 -10.86
N ASP A 29 22.73 -11.46 -10.72
CA ASP A 29 22.45 -12.12 -9.44
C ASP A 29 21.32 -11.53 -8.58
N ASP A 30 20.55 -10.52 -9.04
CA ASP A 30 19.38 -10.00 -8.28
C ASP A 30 18.29 -11.07 -8.09
N VAL A 31 18.31 -12.13 -8.89
CA VAL A 31 17.49 -13.33 -8.66
C VAL A 31 17.70 -13.92 -7.27
N SER A 32 18.87 -13.71 -6.65
CA SER A 32 19.24 -14.20 -5.31
C SER A 32 18.94 -13.19 -4.19
N ARG A 33 18.33 -12.04 -4.52
CA ARG A 33 18.07 -10.96 -3.57
C ARG A 33 17.35 -11.42 -2.31
N PRO A 34 17.66 -10.79 -1.16
CA PRO A 34 16.94 -11.06 0.09
C PRO A 34 15.47 -10.64 -0.04
N LEU A 35 14.65 -11.14 0.88
CA LEU A 35 13.26 -10.72 1.02
C LEU A 35 13.21 -9.23 1.39
N TYR A 36 12.51 -8.46 0.56
CA TYR A 36 12.07 -7.10 0.89
C TYR A 36 10.55 -7.10 1.05
N LEU A 37 10.08 -6.35 2.04
CA LEU A 37 8.67 -6.00 2.16
C LEU A 37 8.44 -4.62 1.54
N GLY A 38 7.22 -4.36 1.12
CA GLY A 38 6.82 -3.06 0.58
C GLY A 38 6.35 -2.12 1.68
N GLY A 39 6.83 -0.89 1.63
CA GLY A 39 6.39 0.22 2.46
C GLY A 39 6.16 1.47 1.61
N PHE A 40 5.90 2.59 2.27
CA PHE A 40 5.78 3.90 1.62
C PHE A 40 6.05 5.04 2.59
N THR A 41 6.33 6.22 2.06
CA THR A 41 6.57 7.47 2.81
C THR A 41 5.30 8.30 2.94
N TRP A 42 5.30 9.36 3.78
CA TRP A 42 4.14 10.26 3.95
C TRP A 42 3.66 10.95 2.67
N ASN A 43 4.50 11.12 1.64
CA ASN A 43 4.07 11.58 0.32
C ASN A 43 3.55 10.45 -0.61
N LEU A 44 3.28 9.26 -0.05
CA LEU A 44 2.74 8.08 -0.73
C LEU A 44 3.65 7.56 -1.86
N THR A 45 4.97 7.64 -1.67
CA THR A 45 5.95 7.01 -2.56
C THR A 45 6.28 5.61 -2.05
N PHE A 46 6.10 4.60 -2.89
CA PHE A 46 6.49 3.22 -2.58
C PHE A 46 8.00 3.10 -2.36
N ARG A 47 8.40 2.24 -1.43
CA ARG A 47 9.80 1.85 -1.21
C ARG A 47 9.90 0.39 -0.77
N TRP A 48 11.05 -0.20 -1.04
CA TRP A 48 11.42 -1.52 -0.52
C TRP A 48 12.07 -1.38 0.85
N GLU A 49 11.69 -2.24 1.79
CA GLU A 49 12.20 -2.22 3.15
C GLU A 49 12.67 -3.60 3.59
N TYR A 50 13.74 -3.59 4.40
CA TYR A 50 14.16 -4.79 5.09
C TYR A 50 13.12 -5.16 6.17
N PRO A 51 12.74 -6.45 6.27
CA PRO A 51 11.95 -6.93 7.39
C PRO A 51 12.61 -6.53 8.71
N SER A 52 11.81 -6.06 9.68
CA SER A 52 12.33 -5.76 11.02
C SER A 52 12.97 -7.02 11.62
N PRO A 53 14.07 -6.92 12.38
CA PRO A 53 14.64 -8.06 13.11
C PRO A 53 13.64 -8.73 14.05
N LYS A 54 12.61 -8.00 14.50
CA LYS A 54 11.51 -8.50 15.33
C LYS A 54 10.41 -9.19 14.53
N SER A 55 10.40 -9.07 13.20
CA SER A 55 9.49 -9.85 12.36
C SER A 55 9.91 -11.31 12.51
N THR A 56 9.01 -12.13 13.05
CA THR A 56 9.16 -13.57 13.06
C THR A 56 9.07 -14.04 11.63
N ILE A 57 10.18 -13.95 10.90
CA ILE A 57 10.42 -14.82 9.75
C ILE A 57 10.35 -16.21 10.35
N GLY A 58 9.18 -16.84 10.23
CA GLY A 58 8.92 -18.14 10.82
C GLY A 58 9.97 -19.16 10.39
N GLU A 59 9.94 -20.33 11.00
CA GLU A 59 10.92 -21.42 10.87
C GLU A 59 11.26 -21.85 9.42
N SER A 60 10.55 -21.34 8.40
CA SER A 60 10.90 -21.47 6.98
C SER A 60 10.92 -20.12 6.26
N HIS A 61 12.09 -19.77 5.69
CA HIS A 61 12.31 -18.60 4.81
C HIS A 61 11.46 -18.61 3.51
N LEU A 62 10.68 -19.66 3.28
CA LEU A 62 9.83 -19.83 2.10
C LEU A 62 8.34 -19.54 2.35
N ASN A 63 7.95 -19.30 3.61
CA ASN A 63 6.57 -18.98 3.97
C ASN A 63 6.19 -17.59 3.45
N PRO A 64 4.92 -17.32 3.13
CA PRO A 64 4.47 -15.97 2.83
C PRO A 64 4.69 -15.00 4.01
N HIS A 65 4.99 -13.75 3.69
CA HIS A 65 5.21 -12.69 4.68
C HIS A 65 4.24 -11.55 4.44
N SER A 66 3.51 -11.15 5.49
CA SER A 66 2.66 -9.95 5.45
C SER A 66 3.49 -8.72 5.06
N THR A 67 2.93 -7.90 4.17
CA THR A 67 3.57 -6.68 3.67
C THR A 67 2.61 -5.49 3.77
N PRO A 68 3.05 -4.33 4.30
CA PRO A 68 2.21 -3.13 4.35
C PRO A 68 1.70 -2.69 2.97
N ALA A 69 2.58 -2.72 1.98
CA ALA A 69 2.25 -2.38 0.61
C ALA A 69 2.90 -3.34 -0.38
N ILE A 70 2.43 -3.30 -1.63
CA ILE A 70 3.08 -3.96 -2.77
C ILE A 70 3.55 -2.93 -3.80
N SER A 71 4.50 -3.31 -4.65
CA SER A 71 4.99 -2.46 -5.74
C SER A 71 3.92 -2.19 -6.80
N GLY A 72 2.94 -3.10 -6.96
CA GLY A 72 1.73 -2.92 -7.75
C GLY A 72 1.75 -3.56 -9.14
N GLY A 73 2.89 -3.60 -9.81
CA GLY A 73 2.96 -4.10 -11.19
C GLY A 73 2.76 -5.61 -11.35
N ILE A 74 2.98 -6.40 -10.29
CA ILE A 74 2.90 -7.86 -10.34
C ILE A 74 2.28 -8.36 -9.04
N TYR A 75 1.04 -8.85 -9.11
CA TYR A 75 0.34 -9.47 -7.99
C TYR A 75 -0.73 -10.44 -8.50
N ALA A 76 -1.29 -11.24 -7.60
CA ALA A 76 -2.45 -12.08 -7.85
C ALA A 76 -3.50 -11.89 -6.75
N THR A 77 -4.77 -11.92 -7.16
CA THR A 77 -5.94 -11.91 -6.28
C THR A 77 -7.11 -12.55 -7.01
N TRP A 78 -8.17 -12.92 -6.29
CA TRP A 78 -9.38 -13.46 -6.90
C TRP A 78 -10.14 -12.35 -7.64
N THR A 79 -10.60 -12.63 -8.86
CA THR A 79 -11.32 -11.66 -9.70
C THR A 79 -12.56 -11.09 -9.01
N ASP A 80 -13.41 -11.96 -8.45
CA ASP A 80 -14.63 -11.54 -7.76
C ASP A 80 -14.32 -10.69 -6.52
N SER A 81 -13.22 -11.00 -5.83
CA SER A 81 -12.75 -10.24 -4.67
C SER A 81 -12.24 -8.86 -5.07
N PHE A 82 -11.48 -8.75 -6.16
CA PHE A 82 -10.99 -7.49 -6.69
C PHE A 82 -12.15 -6.53 -6.99
N PHE A 83 -13.18 -7.01 -7.68
CA PHE A 83 -14.35 -6.19 -8.03
C PHE A 83 -15.29 -5.95 -6.84
N ARG A 84 -15.46 -6.91 -5.91
CA ARG A 84 -16.20 -6.68 -4.66
C ARG A 84 -15.55 -5.64 -3.76
N LEU A 85 -14.23 -5.50 -3.81
CA LEU A 85 -13.50 -4.42 -3.17
C LEU A 85 -13.50 -3.13 -4.00
N GLY A 86 -14.26 -3.05 -5.08
CA GLY A 86 -14.45 -1.84 -5.88
C GLY A 86 -13.36 -1.54 -6.91
N GLY A 87 -12.52 -2.52 -7.26
CA GLY A 87 -11.50 -2.36 -8.31
C GLY A 87 -10.53 -1.18 -8.09
N TYR A 88 -9.84 -0.78 -9.15
CA TYR A 88 -9.05 0.46 -9.12
C TYR A 88 -9.96 1.69 -9.17
N ASP A 89 -9.48 2.80 -8.60
CA ASP A 89 -10.14 4.11 -8.74
C ASP A 89 -10.04 4.58 -10.20
N GLU A 90 -11.17 4.54 -10.91
CA GLU A 90 -11.25 4.86 -12.34
C GLU A 90 -10.91 6.31 -12.69
N GLN A 91 -10.84 7.20 -11.69
CA GLN A 91 -10.42 8.58 -11.87
C GLN A 91 -8.90 8.79 -11.64
N MET A 92 -8.17 7.74 -11.24
CA MET A 92 -6.71 7.77 -11.32
C MET A 92 -6.25 7.75 -12.78
N GLN A 93 -5.16 8.46 -13.05
CA GLN A 93 -4.66 8.62 -14.40
C GLN A 93 -3.30 7.96 -14.56
N ILE A 94 -3.16 7.18 -15.64
CA ILE A 94 -1.92 6.63 -16.22
C ILE A 94 -1.07 5.81 -15.26
N TRP A 95 -0.42 6.44 -14.28
CA TRP A 95 0.54 5.82 -13.38
C TRP A 95 0.68 6.59 -12.07
N GLY A 96 0.85 5.86 -10.97
CA GLY A 96 1.30 6.40 -9.69
C GLY A 96 0.25 6.21 -8.60
N ALA A 97 0.70 5.68 -7.45
CA ALA A 97 -0.05 5.49 -6.21
C ALA A 97 -1.24 4.51 -6.27
N GLU A 98 -1.53 3.89 -7.42
CA GLU A 98 -2.56 2.85 -7.54
C GLU A 98 -2.22 1.62 -6.68
N ASN A 99 -0.92 1.34 -6.53
CA ASN A 99 -0.40 0.27 -5.69
C ASN A 99 -0.60 0.57 -4.20
N ILE A 100 -0.44 1.83 -3.79
CA ILE A 100 -0.68 2.27 -2.41
C ILE A 100 -2.18 2.29 -2.10
N GLU A 101 -3.02 2.77 -3.02
CA GLU A 101 -4.48 2.71 -2.91
C GLU A 101 -4.97 1.28 -2.68
N LEU A 102 -4.54 0.35 -3.55
CA LEU A 102 -4.87 -1.06 -3.45
C LEU A 102 -4.42 -1.64 -2.11
N SER A 103 -3.24 -1.22 -1.64
CA SER A 103 -2.68 -1.73 -0.39
C SER A 103 -3.46 -1.28 0.84
N LEU A 104 -3.74 0.03 0.94
CA LEU A 104 -4.55 0.60 2.00
C LEU A 104 -5.94 0.01 2.01
N ARG A 105 -6.60 -0.02 0.86
CA ARG A 105 -7.95 -0.58 0.72
C ARG A 105 -7.99 -2.05 1.13
N THR A 106 -7.03 -2.85 0.69
CA THR A 106 -7.00 -4.28 1.05
C THR A 106 -6.90 -4.46 2.56
N TRP A 107 -5.93 -3.84 3.21
CA TRP A 107 -5.73 -3.98 4.65
C TRP A 107 -6.87 -3.37 5.48
N MET A 108 -7.24 -2.13 5.18
CA MET A 108 -8.27 -1.42 5.94
C MET A 108 -9.64 -2.10 5.75
N CYS A 109 -9.92 -2.69 4.59
CA CYS A 109 -11.18 -3.38 4.33
C CYS A 109 -11.11 -4.89 4.61
N HIS A 110 -10.48 -5.28 5.72
CA HIS A 110 -10.48 -6.65 6.27
C HIS A 110 -9.79 -7.71 5.40
N GLY A 111 -8.90 -7.28 4.50
CA GLY A 111 -8.06 -8.15 3.69
C GLY A 111 -6.65 -8.28 4.25
N ARG A 112 -5.79 -8.95 3.48
CA ARG A 112 -4.36 -9.09 3.81
C ARG A 112 -3.51 -9.08 2.54
N MET A 113 -2.25 -8.67 2.70
CA MET A 113 -1.28 -8.65 1.61
C MET A 113 -0.01 -9.40 1.99
N GLU A 114 0.49 -10.22 1.08
CA GLU A 114 1.65 -11.07 1.36
C GLU A 114 2.66 -11.07 0.20
N ILE A 115 3.95 -11.07 0.53
CA ILE A 115 5.02 -11.47 -0.39
C ILE A 115 5.21 -12.98 -0.27
N VAL A 116 5.23 -13.70 -1.39
CA VAL A 116 5.41 -15.16 -1.44
C VAL A 116 6.83 -15.46 -1.92
N PRO A 117 7.81 -15.79 -1.04
CA PRO A 117 9.24 -15.90 -1.42
C PRO A 117 9.55 -17.01 -2.44
N CYS A 118 8.67 -18.00 -2.45
CA CYS A 118 8.67 -19.13 -3.37
C CYS A 118 8.29 -18.77 -4.82
N SER A 119 7.55 -17.67 -5.01
CA SER A 119 7.19 -17.17 -6.33
C SER A 119 8.14 -16.03 -6.68
N ARG A 120 8.82 -16.12 -7.82
CA ARG A 120 9.81 -15.14 -8.26
C ARG A 120 9.52 -14.74 -9.69
N VAL A 121 9.49 -13.43 -9.95
CA VAL A 121 9.23 -12.89 -11.28
C VAL A 121 10.29 -11.84 -11.60
N GLY A 122 10.97 -12.03 -12.73
CA GLY A 122 11.91 -11.06 -13.25
C GLY A 122 11.20 -9.88 -13.90
N HIS A 123 11.61 -8.66 -13.56
CA HIS A 123 11.10 -7.42 -14.12
C HIS A 123 12.26 -6.56 -14.63
N LEU A 124 12.10 -5.90 -15.78
CA LEU A 124 13.07 -4.93 -16.27
C LEU A 124 12.68 -3.54 -15.73
N PHE A 125 13.36 -3.09 -14.68
CA PHE A 125 13.12 -1.75 -14.15
C PHE A 125 13.69 -0.70 -15.12
N ARG A 126 12.84 0.25 -15.50
CA ARG A 126 13.21 1.31 -16.46
C ARG A 126 13.41 2.62 -15.71
N GLU A 127 14.43 3.37 -16.09
CA GLU A 127 14.67 4.72 -15.54
C GLU A 127 13.61 5.74 -16.01
N LYS A 128 12.99 5.50 -17.17
CA LYS A 128 12.04 6.42 -17.79
C LYS A 128 10.80 5.69 -18.28
N HIS A 129 9.64 6.35 -18.15
CA HIS A 129 8.40 5.85 -18.70
C HIS A 129 8.44 5.90 -20.25
N PRO A 130 7.99 4.83 -20.94
CA PRO A 130 8.00 4.76 -22.40
C PRO A 130 6.78 5.45 -23.06
N TYR A 131 5.93 6.10 -22.27
CA TYR A 131 4.68 6.74 -22.69
C TYR A 131 4.60 8.19 -22.19
N SER A 132 3.71 8.96 -22.79
CA SER A 132 3.52 10.38 -22.47
C SER A 132 2.54 10.60 -21.32
N PHE A 133 2.71 11.73 -20.65
CA PHE A 133 1.81 12.24 -19.62
C PHE A 133 1.28 13.59 -20.12
N PRO A 134 0.05 13.69 -20.63
CA PRO A 134 -0.47 14.90 -21.26
C PRO A 134 -0.40 16.15 -20.36
N GLU A 135 -0.63 15.96 -19.06
CA GLU A 135 -0.56 17.01 -18.03
C GLU A 135 0.79 17.07 -17.31
N GLY A 136 1.76 16.25 -17.72
CA GLY A 136 3.04 16.06 -17.05
C GLY A 136 3.01 14.96 -15.97
N ILE A 137 4.18 14.34 -15.75
CA ILE A 137 4.34 13.22 -14.80
C ILE A 137 3.97 13.67 -13.39
N GLU A 138 4.51 14.82 -12.96
CA GLU A 138 4.29 15.34 -11.61
C GLU A 138 2.81 15.59 -11.34
N GLN A 139 2.12 16.31 -12.21
CA GLN A 139 0.70 16.60 -12.06
C GLN A 139 -0.15 15.32 -11.98
N THR A 140 0.14 14.35 -12.85
CA THR A 140 -0.55 13.06 -12.88
C THR A 140 -0.37 12.27 -11.58
N VAL A 141 0.88 12.14 -11.14
CA VAL A 141 1.23 11.35 -9.94
C VAL A 141 0.72 12.03 -8.67
N VAL A 142 0.88 13.35 -8.56
CA VAL A 142 0.42 14.13 -7.41
C VAL A 142 -1.11 14.09 -7.31
N LYS A 143 -1.82 14.16 -8.44
CA LYS A 143 -3.29 13.98 -8.47
C LYS A 143 -3.68 12.63 -7.91
N ASN A 144 -3.09 11.53 -8.40
CA ASN A 144 -3.42 10.18 -7.91
C ASN A 144 -3.13 10.04 -6.41
N ARG A 145 -1.97 10.52 -5.95
CA ARG A 145 -1.59 10.53 -4.52
C ARG A 145 -2.57 11.33 -3.67
N LYS A 146 -2.98 12.51 -4.13
CA LYS A 146 -3.97 13.33 -3.42
C LYS A 146 -5.31 12.60 -3.32
N ARG A 147 -5.74 11.90 -4.37
CA ARG A 147 -6.95 11.05 -4.30
C ARG A 147 -6.84 9.98 -3.22
N VAL A 148 -5.69 9.27 -3.15
CA VAL A 148 -5.44 8.29 -2.09
C VAL A 148 -5.51 8.94 -0.71
N ALA A 149 -4.84 10.09 -0.53
CA ALA A 149 -4.81 10.80 0.74
C ALA A 149 -6.22 11.20 1.22
N LEU A 150 -7.02 11.80 0.35
CA LEU A 150 -8.36 12.26 0.68
C LEU A 150 -9.36 11.12 0.93
N VAL A 151 -9.12 9.92 0.42
CA VAL A 151 -10.01 8.77 0.67
C VAL A 151 -9.57 7.98 1.90
N TRP A 152 -8.27 7.68 2.00
CA TRP A 152 -7.77 6.65 2.90
C TRP A 152 -7.01 7.20 4.10
N LEU A 153 -6.50 8.44 4.05
CA LEU A 153 -5.86 9.09 5.20
C LEU A 153 -6.82 10.00 5.97
N GLU A 154 -7.91 10.41 5.33
CA GLU A 154 -8.97 11.20 5.96
C GLU A 154 -9.81 10.28 6.84
N HIS A 155 -9.85 10.55 8.15
CA HIS A 155 -10.75 9.86 9.06
C HIS A 155 -11.74 10.82 9.70
N THR A 156 -13.01 10.40 9.72
CA THR A 156 -14.18 11.18 10.12
C THR A 156 -14.75 10.78 11.48
N GLU A 157 -14.25 9.72 12.12
CA GLU A 157 -14.74 9.39 13.46
C GLU A 157 -14.16 10.38 14.48
N GLU A 158 -15.01 10.78 15.44
CA GLU A 158 -14.60 11.55 16.61
C GLU A 158 -13.48 10.80 17.31
N ILE A 159 -12.25 11.23 17.04
CA ILE A 159 -11.07 10.70 17.68
C ILE A 159 -11.23 11.00 19.17
N ASP A 160 -11.31 9.96 20.00
CA ASP A 160 -11.23 10.09 21.45
C ASP A 160 -9.79 10.51 21.82
N ILE A 161 -9.54 11.83 21.72
CA ILE A 161 -8.24 12.47 21.95
C ILE A 161 -7.66 12.06 23.31
N ALA A 162 -8.50 11.70 24.29
CA ALA A 162 -8.08 11.32 25.63
C ALA A 162 -7.34 9.97 25.71
N ARG A 163 -7.42 9.12 24.66
CA ARG A 163 -6.81 7.78 24.66
C ARG A 163 -5.51 7.66 23.87
N ARG A 164 -5.00 8.74 23.26
CA ARG A 164 -3.71 8.68 22.56
C ARG A 164 -2.56 9.14 23.45
N PRO A 165 -1.44 8.39 23.49
CA PRO A 165 -0.20 8.87 24.09
C PRO A 165 0.47 9.97 23.26
N VAL A 166 0.14 10.09 21.96
CA VAL A 166 0.71 11.08 21.02
C VAL A 166 -0.42 11.76 20.24
N HIS A 167 -0.47 13.10 20.26
CA HIS A 167 -1.36 13.88 19.39
C HIS A 167 -0.85 13.81 17.95
N VAL A 168 -1.44 12.94 17.14
CA VAL A 168 -1.10 12.85 15.71
C VAL A 168 -1.95 13.89 14.98
N PRO A 169 -1.35 14.83 14.23
CA PRO A 169 -2.10 15.70 13.34
C PRO A 169 -2.96 14.87 12.39
N ASN A 170 -3.99 15.48 11.82
CA ASN A 170 -4.72 14.88 10.70
C ASN A 170 -3.71 14.33 9.67
N TYR A 171 -3.79 13.04 9.34
CA TYR A 171 -2.84 12.37 8.44
C TYR A 171 -2.78 13.00 7.05
N VAL A 172 -3.88 13.61 6.60
CA VAL A 172 -3.90 14.39 5.36
C VAL A 172 -2.97 15.60 5.46
N THR A 173 -2.85 16.23 6.63
CA THR A 173 -1.89 17.32 6.86
C THR A 173 -0.45 16.83 6.76
N LEU A 174 -0.13 15.64 7.28
CA LEU A 174 1.20 15.04 7.12
C LEU A 174 1.52 14.75 5.65
N PHE A 175 0.53 14.26 4.89
CA PHE A 175 0.66 14.11 3.44
C PHE A 175 0.95 15.45 2.75
N TYR A 176 0.23 16.51 3.07
CA TYR A 176 0.48 17.83 2.47
C TYR A 176 1.82 18.44 2.89
N ALA A 177 2.28 18.19 4.12
CA ALA A 177 3.62 18.59 4.54
C ALA A 177 4.71 17.88 3.73
N ALA A 178 4.54 16.59 3.48
CA ALA A 178 5.47 15.78 2.67
C ALA A 178 5.32 15.99 1.14
N SER A 179 4.19 16.53 0.69
CA SER A 179 3.88 16.79 -0.72
C SER A 179 3.18 18.15 -0.93
N PRO A 180 3.84 19.29 -0.68
CA PRO A 180 3.21 20.61 -0.72
C PRO A 180 2.54 20.97 -2.07
N THR A 181 3.08 20.45 -3.17
CA THR A 181 2.54 20.66 -4.53
C THR A 181 1.11 20.12 -4.68
N ALA A 182 0.70 19.15 -3.85
CA ALA A 182 -0.65 18.61 -3.85
C ALA A 182 -1.71 19.64 -3.44
N LEU A 183 -1.35 20.72 -2.74
CA LEU A 183 -2.29 21.80 -2.42
C LEU A 183 -2.85 22.47 -3.67
N GLY A 184 -2.03 22.63 -4.72
CA GLY A 184 -2.41 23.28 -5.98
C GLY A 184 -2.97 22.35 -7.06
N VAL A 185 -3.02 21.04 -6.82
CA VAL A 185 -3.50 20.05 -7.80
C VAL A 185 -4.92 19.62 -7.49
N GLU A 186 -5.83 19.72 -8.46
CA GLU A 186 -7.21 19.26 -8.33
C GLU A 186 -7.28 17.72 -8.32
N SER A 187 -7.90 17.12 -7.29
CA SER A 187 -8.06 15.66 -7.22
C SER A 187 -9.20 15.14 -8.09
N GLY A 188 -10.16 16.00 -8.45
CA GLY A 188 -11.49 15.57 -8.86
C GLY A 188 -12.29 14.97 -7.69
N PRO A 189 -13.54 14.55 -7.93
CA PRO A 189 -14.42 14.02 -6.90
C PRO A 189 -13.91 12.66 -6.38
N VAL A 190 -13.97 12.49 -5.06
CA VAL A 190 -13.58 11.25 -4.34
C VAL A 190 -14.73 10.64 -3.54
N ALA A 191 -15.94 11.20 -3.66
CA ALA A 191 -17.11 10.81 -2.88
C ALA A 191 -17.46 9.32 -3.03
N ASP A 192 -17.41 8.79 -4.25
CA ASP A 192 -17.73 7.38 -4.52
C ASP A 192 -16.75 6.42 -3.83
N ARG A 193 -15.46 6.78 -3.77
CA ARG A 193 -14.43 5.99 -3.06
C ARG A 193 -14.60 6.05 -1.55
N LYS A 194 -14.97 7.21 -1.01
CA LYS A 194 -15.31 7.36 0.43
C LYS A 194 -16.54 6.53 0.80
N GLU A 195 -17.57 6.57 -0.04
CA GLU A 195 -18.79 5.79 0.16
C GLU A 195 -18.52 4.28 0.09
N LEU A 196 -17.69 3.83 -0.85
CA LEU A 196 -17.24 2.45 -0.91
C LEU A 196 -16.57 2.01 0.40
N ALA A 197 -15.64 2.82 0.94
CA ALA A 197 -14.97 2.50 2.21
C ALA A 197 -15.98 2.37 3.37
N ARG A 198 -17.00 3.24 3.40
CA ARG A 198 -18.09 3.18 4.38
C ARG A 198 -18.93 1.91 4.23
N GLN A 199 -19.31 1.55 3.00
CA GLN A 199 -20.11 0.35 2.70
C GLN A 199 -19.38 -0.93 3.08
N LEU A 200 -18.07 -0.99 2.82
CA LEU A 200 -17.21 -2.12 3.18
C LEU A 200 -16.84 -2.15 4.67
N LYS A 201 -17.25 -1.12 5.45
CA LYS A 201 -16.97 -0.95 6.87
C LYS A 201 -15.47 -1.05 7.17
N CYS A 202 -14.66 -0.39 6.35
CA CYS A 202 -13.22 -0.47 6.48
C CYS A 202 -12.75 0.16 7.80
N HIS A 203 -11.68 -0.37 8.36
CA HIS A 203 -10.94 0.22 9.46
C HIS A 203 -10.41 1.61 9.11
N SER A 204 -10.11 2.39 10.14
CA SER A 204 -9.49 3.70 10.02
C SER A 204 -8.01 3.62 9.60
N PHE A 205 -7.45 4.74 9.13
CA PHE A 205 -6.01 4.80 8.88
C PHE A 205 -5.20 4.64 10.17
N ASP A 206 -5.74 5.11 11.31
CA ASP A 206 -5.15 4.85 12.63
C ASP A 206 -4.95 3.37 12.88
N TRP A 207 -5.98 2.56 12.60
CA TRP A 207 -5.86 1.12 12.73
C TRP A 207 -4.77 0.58 11.81
N TYR A 208 -4.71 1.05 10.56
CA TYR A 208 -3.67 0.62 9.61
C TYR A 208 -2.26 0.90 10.13
N VAL A 209 -1.98 2.12 10.57
CA VAL A 209 -0.63 2.45 11.08
C VAL A 209 -0.33 1.75 12.40
N ASN A 210 -1.31 1.49 13.27
CA ASN A 210 -1.03 0.78 14.53
C ASN A 210 -0.89 -0.75 14.38
N ASN A 211 -1.54 -1.35 13.38
CA ASN A 211 -1.65 -2.82 13.26
C ASN A 211 -0.89 -3.39 12.06
N VAL A 212 -0.73 -2.62 10.99
CA VAL A 212 -0.13 -3.07 9.73
C VAL A 212 1.22 -2.41 9.48
N TYR A 213 1.33 -1.09 9.66
CA TYR A 213 2.55 -0.36 9.37
C TYR A 213 3.00 0.65 10.45
N PRO A 214 3.34 0.19 11.67
CA PRO A 214 3.77 1.06 12.78
C PRO A 214 4.99 1.93 12.47
N LYS A 215 5.91 1.39 11.66
CA LYS A 215 7.14 2.08 11.26
C LYS A 215 6.88 3.41 10.55
N LEU A 216 5.73 3.59 9.87
CA LEU A 216 5.41 4.87 9.23
C LEU A 216 5.21 6.01 10.26
N LEU A 217 4.72 5.70 11.46
CA LEU A 217 4.60 6.67 12.54
C LEU A 217 5.95 7.01 13.19
N GLU A 218 6.84 6.02 13.32
CA GLU A 218 8.19 6.22 13.89
C GLU A 218 8.99 7.29 13.12
N GLU A 219 8.70 7.48 11.83
CA GLU A 219 9.35 8.52 11.01
C GLU A 219 8.99 9.95 11.41
N ILE A 220 7.80 10.15 11.97
CA ILE A 220 7.38 11.46 12.47
C ILE A 220 8.20 11.85 13.71
N GLU A 221 8.49 10.87 14.57
CA GLU A 221 9.22 11.10 15.82
C GLU A 221 10.71 11.37 15.61
N VAL A 222 11.28 10.94 14.47
CA VAL A 222 12.69 11.15 14.11
C VAL A 222 12.93 12.55 13.51
N GLU A 223 11.88 13.22 13.03
CA GLU A 223 11.95 14.56 12.41
C GLU A 223 11.64 15.72 13.40
N LEU A 224 11.31 15.42 14.66
CA LEU A 224 11.07 16.39 15.74
C LEU A 224 12.22 16.41 16.76
#